data_AF-A0A354TPK7-F1
#
_entry.id   AF-A0A354TPK7-F1
#
_cell.length_a   1.000
_cell.length_b   1.000
_cell.length_c   1.000
_cell.angle_alpha   90.00
_cell.angle_beta   90.00
_cell.angle_gamma   90.00
#
_symmetry.space_group_name_H-M   'P 1'
#
loop_
_entity.id
_entity.type
_entity.pdbx_description
1 polymer ?
#
loop_
_entity_poly.entity_id
_entity_poly.type
_entity_poly.pdbx_seq_one_letter_code
_entity_poly.pdbx_strand_id
1 'polypeptide(L)'
;MMMTEKRSAEKTVRDIRRRTRKKYSPEEKISIVLEGLRGAETVAELCRRQGLNPNVYFCWSKDFLEAGKKRLAGDTLREATSDEVKELRAESSALKETLGKVVLENKLLKKSVLGDGEDDI
;
A
#
# COMPACT_ATOMS: atom_id res chain seq x y z
N MET A 1 29.58 19.46 -38.88
CA MET A 1 28.60 18.85 -37.96
C MET A 1 29.34 17.95 -36.97
N MET A 2 29.59 18.43 -35.75
CA MET A 2 30.18 17.64 -34.65
C MET A 2 29.18 17.69 -33.48
N MET A 3 28.23 16.74 -33.44
CA MET A 3 27.21 16.68 -32.38
C MET A 3 26.92 15.26 -31.86
N THR A 4 27.69 14.24 -32.27
CA THR A 4 27.37 12.84 -31.95
C THR A 4 28.14 12.26 -30.77
N GLU A 5 29.35 12.74 -30.45
CA GLU A 5 30.15 12.15 -29.34
C GLU A 5 29.80 12.70 -27.94
N LYS A 6 29.43 13.99 -27.84
CA LYS A 6 29.20 14.66 -26.55
C LYS A 6 28.03 14.06 -25.75
N ARG A 7 26.99 13.57 -26.45
CA ARG A 7 25.84 12.86 -25.85
C ARG A 7 26.22 11.52 -25.22
N SER A 8 27.27 10.86 -25.69
CA SER A 8 27.73 9.56 -25.18
C SER A 8 28.41 9.72 -23.81
N ALA A 9 29.33 10.68 -23.69
CA ALA A 9 30.06 10.94 -22.45
C ALA A 9 29.13 11.39 -21.30
N GLU A 10 28.18 12.31 -21.59
CA GLU A 10 27.19 12.76 -20.60
C GLU A 10 26.31 11.62 -20.09
N LYS A 11 25.92 10.70 -20.98
CA LYS A 11 25.15 9.50 -20.63
C LYS A 11 25.95 8.57 -19.73
N THR A 12 27.21 8.30 -20.09
CA THR A 12 28.10 7.45 -19.27
C THR A 12 28.34 8.05 -17.88
N VAL A 13 28.58 9.35 -17.76
CA VAL A 13 28.73 10.02 -16.45
C VAL A 13 27.44 9.92 -15.62
N ARG A 14 26.27 10.07 -16.25
CA ARG A 14 24.98 9.92 -15.57
C ARG A 14 24.77 8.49 -15.07
N ASP A 15 25.12 7.50 -15.88
CA ASP A 15 25.00 6.08 -15.52
C ASP A 15 25.96 5.69 -14.39
N ILE A 16 27.19 6.19 -14.41
CA ILE A 16 28.16 6.03 -13.31
C ILE A 16 27.59 6.63 -12.04
N ARG A 17 27.14 7.90 -12.06
CA ARG A 17 26.54 8.57 -10.89
C ARG A 17 25.31 7.84 -10.35
N ARG A 18 24.51 7.25 -11.23
CA ARG A 18 23.32 6.47 -10.83
C ARG A 18 23.74 5.17 -10.14
N ARG A 19 24.77 4.51 -10.64
CA ARG A 19 25.28 3.25 -10.09
C ARG A 19 26.03 3.44 -8.76
N THR A 20 26.76 4.54 -8.61
CA THR A 20 27.52 4.87 -7.38
C THR A 20 26.71 5.64 -6.34
N ARG A 21 25.43 5.91 -6.60
CA ARG A 21 24.56 6.62 -5.65
C ARG A 21 24.44 5.81 -4.35
N LYS A 22 24.77 6.45 -3.22
CA LYS A 22 24.57 5.88 -1.88
C LYS A 22 23.11 5.48 -1.71
N LYS A 23 22.89 4.22 -1.33
CA LYS A 23 21.57 3.67 -0.99
C LYS A 23 21.40 3.78 0.52
N TYR A 24 20.25 4.27 0.94
CA TYR A 24 19.86 4.34 2.34
C TYR A 24 18.76 3.31 2.59
N SER A 25 18.99 2.44 3.56
CA SER A 25 17.96 1.57 4.13
C SER A 25 16.84 2.40 4.78
N PRO A 26 15.62 1.85 4.92
CA PRO A 26 14.55 2.50 5.67
C PRO A 26 14.99 2.93 7.08
N GLU A 27 15.75 2.09 7.77
CA GLU A 27 16.24 2.31 9.14
C GLU A 27 17.20 3.51 9.21
N GLU A 28 18.15 3.59 8.26
CA GLU A 28 19.06 4.74 8.15
C GLU A 28 18.30 6.04 7.87
N LYS A 29 17.30 6.01 6.97
CA LYS A 29 16.47 7.19 6.69
C LYS A 29 15.77 7.69 7.95
N ILE A 30 15.16 6.77 8.71
CA ILE A 30 14.47 7.10 9.96
C ILE A 30 15.47 7.67 10.98
N SER A 31 16.64 7.05 11.15
CA SER A 31 17.67 7.55 12.06
C SER A 31 18.10 8.98 11.73
N ILE A 32 18.34 9.28 10.44
CA ILE A 32 18.75 10.61 9.99
C ILE A 32 17.62 11.63 10.23
N VAL A 33 16.36 11.27 9.93
CA VAL A 33 15.21 12.16 10.19
C VAL A 33 15.08 12.48 11.68
N LEU A 34 15.17 11.47 12.55
CA LEU A 34 15.06 11.66 14.00
C LEU A 34 16.21 12.50 14.56
N GLU A 35 17.42 12.32 14.05
CA GLU A 35 18.58 13.12 14.44
C GLU A 35 18.41 14.61 14.08
N GLY A 36 17.90 14.90 12.87
CA GLY A 36 17.62 16.26 12.46
C GLY A 36 16.45 16.91 13.21
N LEU A 37 15.45 16.11 13.63
CA LEU A 37 14.36 16.59 14.50
C LEU A 37 14.82 16.84 15.94
N ARG A 38 15.84 16.13 16.42
CA ARG A 38 16.43 16.34 17.75
C ARG A 38 17.12 17.70 17.87
N GLY A 39 17.56 18.29 16.76
CA GLY A 39 18.11 19.65 16.72
C GLY A 39 19.48 19.80 17.37
N ALA A 40 20.25 18.72 17.51
CA ALA A 40 21.59 18.75 18.10
C ALA A 40 22.63 19.48 17.22
N GLU A 41 22.46 19.40 15.89
CA GLU A 41 23.23 20.11 14.88
C GLU A 41 22.28 20.68 13.83
N THR A 42 22.74 21.63 13.00
CA THR A 42 21.90 22.16 11.93
C THR A 42 21.63 21.08 10.87
N VAL A 43 20.47 21.14 10.21
CA VAL A 43 20.13 20.21 9.11
C VAL A 43 21.19 20.23 8.00
N ALA A 44 21.84 21.37 7.76
CA ALA A 44 22.92 21.51 6.80
C ALA A 44 24.18 20.71 7.21
N GLU A 45 24.54 20.72 8.48
CA GLU A 45 25.67 19.95 9.02
C GLU A 45 25.39 18.45 8.98
N LEU A 46 24.20 18.05 9.42
CA LEU A 46 23.70 16.67 9.32
C LEU A 46 23.76 16.15 7.88
N CYS A 47 23.25 16.92 6.92
CA CYS A 47 23.25 16.54 5.51
C CYS A 47 24.67 16.40 4.94
N ARG A 48 25.60 17.28 5.31
CA ARG A 48 27.02 17.18 4.91
C ARG A 48 27.67 15.91 5.45
N ARG A 49 27.48 15.61 6.74
CA ARG A 49 28.04 14.41 7.39
C ARG A 49 27.49 13.11 6.79
N GLN A 50 26.20 13.09 6.49
CA GLN A 50 25.55 11.89 5.94
C GLN A 50 25.78 11.71 4.43
N GLY A 51 26.23 12.75 3.72
CA GLY A 51 26.33 12.76 2.25
C GLY A 51 24.95 12.86 1.59
N LEU A 52 24.05 13.62 2.20
CA LEU A 52 22.67 13.80 1.81
C LEU A 52 22.45 15.22 1.25
N ASN A 53 21.58 15.36 0.26
CA ASN A 53 21.13 16.68 -0.17
C ASN A 53 20.03 17.17 0.81
N PRO A 54 20.08 18.41 1.32
CA PRO A 54 19.06 18.97 2.21
C PRO A 54 17.62 18.77 1.72
N ASN A 55 17.35 18.89 0.42
CA ASN A 55 16.00 18.64 -0.11
C ASN A 55 15.53 17.21 0.13
N VAL A 56 16.44 16.23 0.07
CA VAL A 56 16.09 14.82 0.32
C VAL A 56 15.75 14.61 1.79
N TYR A 57 16.47 15.26 2.71
CA TYR A 57 16.13 15.26 4.13
C TYR A 57 14.72 15.79 4.37
N PHE A 58 14.38 16.96 3.81
CA PHE A 58 13.06 17.56 4.01
C PHE A 58 11.93 16.73 3.39
N CYS A 59 12.16 16.08 2.25
CA CYS A 59 11.20 15.12 1.71
C CYS A 59 10.97 13.95 2.68
N TRP A 60 12.05 13.35 3.20
CA TRP A 60 11.94 12.22 4.14
C TRP A 60 11.30 12.63 5.47
N SER A 61 11.64 13.78 6.02
CA SER A 61 11.08 14.26 7.28
C SER A 61 9.58 14.53 7.15
N LYS A 62 9.17 15.14 6.02
CA LYS A 62 7.75 15.35 5.71
C LYS A 62 7.01 14.02 5.58
N ASP A 63 7.50 13.09 4.77
CA ASP A 63 6.86 11.79 4.56
C ASP A 63 6.76 10.98 5.87
N PHE A 64 7.80 11.01 6.70
CA PHE A 64 7.84 10.36 8.01
C PHE A 64 6.79 10.94 8.97
N LEU A 65 6.69 12.27 9.07
CA LEU A 65 5.73 12.95 9.93
C LEU A 65 4.29 12.78 9.43
N GLU A 66 4.05 12.82 8.12
CA GLU A 66 2.74 12.56 7.52
C GLU A 66 2.28 11.13 7.80
N ALA A 67 3.16 10.13 7.63
CA ALA A 67 2.88 8.74 7.97
C ALA A 67 2.60 8.56 9.47
N GLY A 68 3.41 9.18 10.33
CA GLY A 68 3.20 9.19 11.78
C GLY A 68 1.85 9.80 12.17
N LYS A 69 1.47 10.94 11.56
CA LYS A 69 0.18 11.59 11.79
C LYS A 69 -0.98 10.70 11.36
N LYS A 70 -0.91 10.06 10.19
CA LYS A 70 -1.95 9.12 9.72
C LYS A 70 -2.11 7.94 10.67
N ARG A 71 -1.00 7.36 11.13
CA ARG A 71 -1.03 6.24 12.09
C ARG A 71 -1.65 6.65 13.42
N LEU A 72 -1.27 7.81 13.95
CA LEU A 72 -1.82 8.33 15.22
C LEU A 72 -3.28 8.78 15.09
N ALA A 73 -3.70 9.25 13.91
CA ALA A 73 -5.08 9.60 13.61
C ALA A 73 -6.02 8.38 13.47
N GLY A 74 -5.53 7.17 13.72
CA GLY A 74 -6.34 5.96 13.68
C GLY A 74 -6.61 5.45 12.28
N ASP A 75 -5.75 5.74 11.30
CA ASP A 75 -5.77 5.09 9.99
C ASP A 75 -5.25 3.64 10.12
N THR A 76 -5.97 2.83 10.91
CA THR A 76 -5.79 1.40 11.18
C THR A 76 -6.37 0.52 10.07
N LEU A 77 -6.56 1.08 8.88
CA LEU A 77 -7.29 0.45 7.77
C LEU A 77 -6.64 -0.82 7.21
N ARG A 78 -5.43 -1.20 7.65
CA ARG A 78 -4.71 -2.36 7.08
C ARG A 78 -4.30 -3.45 8.06
N GLU A 79 -4.28 -3.19 9.37
CA GLU A 79 -3.96 -4.23 10.36
C GLU A 79 -5.20 -4.85 11.00
N ALA A 80 -6.35 -4.16 11.01
CA ALA A 80 -7.62 -4.72 11.50
C ALA A 80 -8.48 -5.39 10.41
N THR A 81 -8.21 -5.13 9.12
CA THR A 81 -9.07 -5.60 8.02
C THR A 81 -8.86 -7.06 7.63
N SER A 82 -7.81 -7.74 8.09
CA SER A 82 -7.61 -9.16 7.77
C SER A 82 -8.70 -10.05 8.36
N ASP A 83 -8.95 -9.90 9.66
CA ASP A 83 -9.81 -10.84 10.40
C ASP A 83 -11.27 -10.50 10.19
N GLU A 84 -11.64 -9.22 10.21
CA GLU A 84 -12.99 -8.76 9.92
C GLU A 84 -13.42 -9.10 8.48
N VAL A 85 -12.53 -8.96 7.49
CA VAL A 85 -12.84 -9.38 6.10
C VAL A 85 -12.95 -10.89 5.97
N LYS A 86 -12.17 -11.65 6.76
CA LYS A 86 -12.24 -13.12 6.76
C LYS A 86 -13.55 -13.60 7.38
N GLU A 87 -13.97 -13.00 8.49
CA GLU A 87 -15.25 -13.28 9.15
C GLU A 87 -16.43 -12.92 8.25
N LEU A 88 -16.45 -11.70 7.68
CA LEU A 88 -17.48 -11.28 6.74
C LEU A 88 -17.59 -12.18 5.50
N ARG A 89 -16.45 -12.69 4.99
CA ARG A 89 -16.45 -13.65 3.87
C ARG A 89 -17.02 -15.00 4.28
N ALA A 90 -16.71 -15.48 5.49
CA ALA A 90 -17.25 -16.72 6.02
C ALA A 90 -18.78 -16.61 6.23
N GLU A 91 -19.25 -15.53 6.83
CA GLU A 91 -20.67 -15.24 7.01
C GLU A 91 -21.41 -15.13 5.68
N SER A 92 -20.86 -14.40 4.71
CA SER A 92 -21.46 -14.30 3.37
C SER A 92 -21.57 -15.66 2.67
N SER A 93 -20.60 -16.55 2.87
CA SER A 93 -20.65 -17.91 2.35
C SER A 93 -21.76 -18.74 3.01
N ALA A 94 -21.87 -18.69 4.34
CA ALA A 94 -22.90 -19.40 5.09
C ALA A 94 -24.31 -18.93 4.71
N LEU A 95 -24.51 -17.61 4.59
CA LEU A 95 -25.79 -17.01 4.18
C LEU A 95 -26.18 -17.40 2.75
N LYS A 96 -25.22 -17.49 1.83
CA LYS A 96 -25.50 -17.94 0.45
C LYS A 96 -25.93 -19.41 0.40
N GLU A 97 -25.34 -20.26 1.24
CA GLU A 97 -25.69 -21.67 1.31
C GLU A 97 -27.12 -21.86 1.85
N THR A 98 -27.48 -21.18 2.95
CA THR A 98 -28.82 -21.27 3.53
C THR A 98 -29.87 -20.69 2.59
N LEU A 99 -29.58 -19.56 1.94
CA LEU A 99 -30.45 -18.99 0.92
C LEU A 99 -30.65 -19.95 -0.26
N GLY A 100 -29.58 -20.61 -0.72
CA GLY A 100 -29.65 -21.62 -1.78
C GLY A 100 -30.59 -22.77 -1.43
N LYS A 101 -30.51 -23.30 -0.19
CA LYS A 101 -31.41 -24.36 0.31
C LYS A 101 -32.87 -23.90 0.31
N VAL A 102 -33.15 -22.73 0.87
CA VAL A 102 -34.51 -22.16 0.94
C VAL A 102 -35.08 -21.87 -0.45
N VAL A 103 -34.25 -21.42 -1.40
CA VAL A 103 -34.67 -21.17 -2.79
C VAL A 103 -35.02 -22.47 -3.51
N LEU A 104 -34.24 -23.54 -3.30
CA LEU A 104 -34.55 -24.85 -3.86
C LEU A 104 -35.83 -25.43 -3.28
N GLU A 105 -36.01 -25.35 -1.97
CA GLU A 105 -37.24 -25.78 -1.29
C GLU A 105 -38.47 -25.01 -1.78
N ASN A 106 -38.37 -23.69 -1.91
CA ASN A 106 -39.44 -22.87 -2.48
C ASN A 106 -39.77 -23.26 -3.93
N LYS A 107 -38.76 -23.60 -4.75
CA LYS A 107 -39.00 -24.08 -6.12
C LYS A 107 -39.69 -25.44 -6.14
N LEU A 108 -39.27 -26.36 -5.28
CA LEU A 108 -39.88 -27.68 -5.17
C LEU A 108 -41.32 -27.59 -4.69
N LEU A 109 -41.59 -26.81 -3.65
CA LEU A 109 -42.95 -26.58 -3.14
C LEU A 109 -43.84 -25.91 -4.18
N LYS A 110 -43.34 -24.90 -4.90
CA LYS A 110 -44.11 -24.30 -6.00
C LYS A 110 -44.39 -25.30 -7.12
N LYS A 111 -43.43 -26.18 -7.44
CA LYS A 111 -43.63 -27.23 -8.45
C LYS A 111 -44.59 -28.31 -7.98
N SER A 112 -44.59 -28.69 -6.70
CA SER A 112 -45.53 -29.68 -6.16
C SER A 112 -46.94 -29.09 -6.00
N VAL A 113 -47.06 -27.83 -5.60
CA VAL A 113 -48.35 -27.12 -5.48
C VAL A 113 -48.99 -26.86 -6.84
N LEU A 114 -48.18 -26.69 -7.90
CA LEU A 114 -48.66 -26.49 -9.27
C LEU A 114 -48.72 -27.78 -10.10
N GLY A 115 -48.12 -28.88 -9.62
CA GLY A 115 -47.95 -30.14 -10.36
C GLY A 115 -48.95 -31.23 -10.01
N ASP A 116 -49.88 -30.98 -9.09
CA ASP A 116 -50.94 -31.91 -8.69
C ASP A 116 -52.29 -31.58 -9.37
N GLY A 117 -52.26 -30.82 -10.47
CA GLY A 117 -53.44 -30.31 -11.16
C GLY A 117 -53.36 -30.24 -12.68
N GLU A 118 -52.46 -31.00 -13.31
CA GLU A 118 -52.44 -31.22 -14.77
C GLU A 118 -52.27 -32.72 -15.08
N ASP A 119 -53.13 -33.54 -14.48
CA ASP A 119 -53.48 -34.88 -14.97
C ASP A 119 -54.99 -35.05 -14.72
N ASP A 120 -55.80 -34.34 -15.53
CA ASP A 120 -57.11 -34.79 -16.02
C ASP A 120 -57.85 -33.62 -16.72
N ILE A 121 -58.22 -33.89 -17.98
CA ILE A 121 -59.02 -33.12 -18.99
C ILE A 121 -58.21 -32.31 -20.00
#